data_AF-A0A7C2NQ10-F1
#
_entry.id   AF-A0A7C2NQ10-F1
#
_cell.length_a   1.000
_cell.length_b   1.000
_cell.length_c   1.000
_cell.angle_alpha   90.00
_cell.angle_beta   90.00
_cell.angle_gamma   90.00
#
_symmetry.space_group_name_H-M   'P 1'
#
loop_
_entity.id
_entity.type
_entity.pdbx_description
1 polymer ?
#
loop_
_entity_poly.entity_id
_entity_poly.type
_entity_poly.pdbx_seq_one_letter_code
_entity_poly.pdbx_strand_id
1 'polypeptide(L)'
;MTDDDARLNLTLTALYGEKPRQLAELIAFCQELVSAHVPNGFEPYEPAQIHATIIGFEGRWIDGHLYNDNLLQRGESRRMDIANALRFLQATRMLPFRARIGGYHADDDFGFKSFGRHPYERSFEIQTTNAVVAMGWPVAGSSFTNTLDDLRRELLQFNVLHKYHTTDQRSITICSSF
;
A
#
# COMPACT_ATOMS: atom_id res chain seq x y z
N MET A 1 -27.71 -11.02 21.03
CA MET A 1 -26.49 -10.84 20.21
C MET A 1 -26.92 -9.95 19.07
N THR A 2 -26.93 -8.64 19.29
CA THR A 2 -27.30 -7.66 18.27
C THR A 2 -26.19 -7.62 17.24
N ASP A 3 -26.57 -7.43 15.98
CA ASP A 3 -25.73 -7.39 14.79
C ASP A 3 -24.88 -6.08 14.73
N ASP A 4 -24.34 -5.66 15.88
CA ASP A 4 -23.86 -4.30 16.14
C ASP A 4 -22.42 -4.03 15.69
N ASP A 5 -21.72 -5.00 15.08
CA ASP A 5 -20.30 -4.88 14.75
C ASP A 5 -19.97 -5.37 13.32
N ALA A 6 -20.84 -5.07 12.36
CA ALA A 6 -20.55 -5.31 10.95
C ALA A 6 -19.26 -4.56 10.54
N ARG A 7 -18.32 -5.27 9.91
CA ARG A 7 -17.04 -4.69 9.45
C ARG A 7 -17.08 -4.39 7.95
N LEU A 8 -16.53 -3.24 7.58
CA LEU A 8 -16.17 -2.91 6.20
C LEU A 8 -14.70 -3.28 5.98
N ASN A 9 -14.45 -4.15 5.01
CA ASN A 9 -13.11 -4.42 4.49
C ASN A 9 -13.11 -4.13 2.98
N LEU A 10 -12.79 -2.89 2.63
CA LEU A 10 -12.72 -2.43 1.26
C LEU A 10 -11.31 -1.88 0.99
N THR A 11 -10.76 -2.20 -0.17
CA THR A 11 -9.42 -1.73 -0.56
C THR A 11 -9.43 -1.23 -1.99
N LEU A 12 -8.92 -0.02 -2.20
CA LEU A 12 -8.57 0.44 -3.55
C LEU A 12 -7.23 -0.18 -3.93
N THR A 13 -7.23 -0.92 -5.04
CA THR A 13 -6.05 -1.60 -5.56
C THR A 13 -5.72 -1.12 -6.96
N ALA A 14 -4.46 -1.31 -7.35
CA ALA A 14 -3.99 -1.15 -8.71
C ALA A 14 -3.45 -2.49 -9.22
N LEU A 15 -3.41 -2.64 -10.55
CA LEU A 15 -2.83 -3.80 -11.24
C LEU A 15 -3.55 -5.13 -10.95
N TYR A 16 -4.83 -5.09 -10.54
CA TYR A 16 -5.65 -6.31 -10.45
C TYR A 16 -6.00 -6.83 -11.85
N GLY A 17 -6.00 -8.15 -12.05
CA GLY A 17 -6.26 -8.78 -13.35
C GLY A 17 -5.00 -8.99 -14.20
N GLU A 18 -5.12 -8.85 -15.52
CA GLU A 18 -4.00 -9.07 -16.46
C GLU A 18 -2.83 -8.13 -16.16
N LYS A 19 -1.60 -8.66 -16.23
CA LYS A 19 -0.37 -7.94 -15.90
C LYS A 19 0.34 -7.52 -17.18
N PRO A 20 0.94 -6.32 -17.23
CA PRO A 20 1.96 -6.01 -18.23
C PRO A 20 3.05 -7.08 -18.22
N ARG A 21 3.55 -7.50 -19.39
CA ARG A 21 4.50 -8.61 -19.54
C ARG A 21 5.65 -8.58 -18.53
N GLN A 22 6.33 -7.44 -18.41
CA GLN A 22 7.47 -7.28 -17.50
C GLN A 22 7.10 -7.50 -16.03
N LEU A 23 5.89 -7.10 -15.62
CA LEU A 23 5.41 -7.33 -14.26
C LEU A 23 5.02 -8.79 -14.05
N ALA A 24 4.42 -9.44 -15.06
CA ALA A 24 4.13 -10.87 -15.03
C ALA A 24 5.43 -11.70 -14.90
N GLU A 25 6.47 -11.35 -15.66
CA GLU A 25 7.80 -11.98 -15.59
C GLU A 25 8.43 -11.79 -14.21
N LEU A 26 8.37 -10.58 -13.64
CA LEU A 26 8.86 -10.31 -12.28
C LEU A 26 8.09 -11.13 -11.22
N ILE A 27 6.75 -11.20 -11.34
CA ILE A 27 5.91 -11.98 -10.43
C ILE A 27 6.30 -13.46 -10.48
N ALA A 28 6.39 -14.03 -11.69
CA ALA A 28 6.76 -15.43 -11.89
C ALA A 28 8.15 -15.71 -11.28
N PHE A 29 9.14 -14.86 -11.57
CA PHE A 29 10.47 -14.96 -11.00
C PHE A 29 10.46 -14.94 -9.46
N CYS A 30 9.70 -14.03 -8.84
CA CYS A 30 9.57 -13.98 -7.39
C CYS A 30 8.89 -15.24 -6.83
N GLN A 31 7.84 -15.75 -7.47
CA GLN A 31 7.14 -16.94 -7.03
C GLN A 31 8.01 -18.20 -7.12
N GLU A 32 8.77 -18.34 -8.20
CA GLU A 32 9.76 -19.42 -8.38
C GLU A 32 10.85 -19.33 -7.32
N LEU A 33 11.41 -18.13 -7.10
CA LEU A 33 12.47 -17.90 -6.12
C LEU A 33 12.00 -18.26 -4.71
N VAL A 34 10.81 -17.82 -4.30
CA VAL A 34 10.27 -18.14 -2.96
C VAL A 34 9.97 -19.62 -2.83
N SER A 35 9.32 -20.22 -3.83
CA SER A 35 8.99 -21.66 -3.83
C SER A 35 10.24 -22.52 -3.65
N ALA A 36 11.36 -22.12 -4.26
CA ALA A 36 12.63 -22.82 -4.12
C ALA A 36 13.26 -22.70 -2.72
N HIS A 37 13.07 -21.58 -2.02
CA HIS A 37 13.69 -21.32 -0.72
C HIS A 37 12.77 -21.63 0.48
N VAL A 38 11.47 -21.76 0.26
CA VAL A 38 10.46 -22.05 1.29
C VAL A 38 9.58 -23.22 0.83
N PRO A 39 10.15 -24.43 0.67
CA PRO A 39 9.41 -25.59 0.17
C PRO A 39 8.28 -25.94 1.14
N ASN A 40 7.07 -26.14 0.60
CA ASN A 40 5.83 -26.45 1.33
C ASN A 40 5.32 -25.36 2.28
N GLY A 41 5.94 -24.17 2.29
CA GLY A 41 5.51 -23.03 3.13
C GLY A 41 5.02 -21.82 2.33
N PHE A 42 5.01 -21.93 1.00
CA PHE A 42 4.54 -20.87 0.11
C PHE A 42 3.52 -21.41 -0.89
N GLU A 43 2.34 -20.82 -0.89
CA GLU A 43 1.31 -21.06 -1.88
C GLU A 43 1.25 -19.83 -2.81
N PRO A 44 1.72 -19.94 -4.06
CA PRO A 44 1.71 -18.81 -4.98
C PRO A 44 0.27 -18.44 -5.35
N TYR A 45 -0.05 -17.15 -5.24
CA TYR A 45 -1.30 -16.62 -5.78
C TYR A 45 -1.36 -16.77 -7.30
N GLU A 46 -2.58 -16.91 -7.83
CA GLU A 46 -2.82 -16.71 -9.26
C GLU A 46 -2.32 -15.32 -9.69
N PRO A 47 -1.51 -15.19 -10.76
CA PRO A 47 -0.93 -13.90 -11.15
C PRO A 47 -1.95 -12.78 -11.33
N ALA A 48 -3.18 -13.13 -11.75
CA ALA A 48 -4.27 -12.17 -11.88
C ALA A 48 -4.74 -11.57 -10.54
N GLN A 49 -4.64 -12.31 -9.44
CA GLN A 49 -5.05 -11.88 -8.09
C GLN A 49 -4.02 -10.98 -7.41
N ILE A 50 -2.76 -11.04 -7.83
CA ILE A 50 -1.70 -10.18 -7.27
C ILE A 50 -2.01 -8.72 -7.64
N HIS A 51 -1.93 -7.83 -6.66
CA HIS A 51 -2.28 -6.42 -6.83
C HIS A 51 -1.45 -5.53 -5.89
N ALA A 52 -1.41 -4.24 -6.21
CA ALA A 52 -0.82 -3.23 -5.34
C ALA A 52 -1.93 -2.53 -4.55
N THR A 53 -1.86 -2.59 -3.22
CA THR A 53 -2.78 -1.84 -2.35
C THR A 53 -2.46 -0.35 -2.37
N ILE A 54 -3.41 0.47 -2.84
CA ILE A 54 -3.30 1.93 -2.82
C ILE A 54 -3.78 2.45 -1.47
N ILE A 55 -5.02 2.13 -1.07
CA ILE A 55 -5.59 2.54 0.22
C ILE A 55 -6.63 1.51 0.70
N GLY A 56 -6.53 1.09 1.95
CA GLY A 56 -7.57 0.40 2.70
C GLY A 56 -8.59 1.35 3.35
N PHE A 57 -9.85 0.95 3.31
CA PHE A 57 -11.01 1.59 3.93
C PHE A 57 -11.54 0.71 5.08
N GLU A 58 -10.63 0.10 5.85
CA GLU A 58 -11.01 -0.76 6.97
C GLU A 58 -11.82 0.04 8.00
N GLY A 59 -12.99 -0.47 8.35
CA GLY A 59 -13.88 0.19 9.28
C GLY A 59 -14.93 -0.71 9.89
N ARG A 60 -15.68 -0.16 10.84
CA ARG A 60 -16.71 -0.84 11.61
C ARG A 60 -17.95 0.03 11.76
N TRP A 61 -19.11 -0.59 11.60
CA TRP A 61 -20.40 0.03 11.88
C TRP A 61 -20.63 0.06 13.39
N ILE A 62 -20.93 1.24 13.94
CA ILE A 62 -21.28 1.47 15.34
C ILE A 62 -22.47 2.45 15.34
N ASP A 63 -23.59 2.03 15.93
CA ASP A 63 -24.83 2.84 16.00
C ASP A 63 -25.27 3.43 14.64
N GLY A 64 -25.20 2.61 13.58
CA GLY A 64 -25.58 3.02 12.22
C GLY A 64 -24.58 3.95 11.51
N HIS A 65 -23.39 4.15 12.07
CA HIS A 65 -22.33 4.96 11.47
C HIS A 65 -21.05 4.15 11.26
N LEU A 66 -20.38 4.37 10.14
CA LEU A 66 -19.12 3.72 9.82
C LEU A 66 -17.94 4.52 10.39
N TYR A 67 -17.09 3.87 11.17
CA TYR A 67 -15.86 4.45 11.75
C TYR A 67 -14.62 3.74 11.19
N ASN A 68 -13.52 4.47 11.00
CA ASN A 68 -12.28 3.88 10.50
C ASN A 68 -11.54 3.12 11.61
N ASP A 69 -11.17 1.87 11.35
CA ASP A 69 -10.53 1.00 12.35
C ASP A 69 -9.19 1.56 12.83
N ASN A 70 -8.41 2.20 11.94
CA ASN A 70 -7.09 2.75 12.28
C ASN A 70 -7.20 4.02 13.14
N LEU A 71 -8.24 4.83 12.97
CA LEU A 71 -8.54 5.98 13.84
C LEU A 71 -9.06 5.52 15.21
N LEU A 72 -9.92 4.49 15.25
CA LEU A 72 -10.38 3.91 16.51
C LEU A 72 -9.22 3.35 17.35
N GLN A 73 -8.23 2.72 16.72
CA GLN A 73 -7.01 2.24 17.40
C GLN A 73 -6.18 3.38 18.02
N ARG A 74 -6.30 4.62 17.49
CA ARG A 74 -5.72 5.83 18.06
C ARG A 74 -6.59 6.48 19.15
N GLY A 75 -7.75 5.91 19.46
CA GLY A 75 -8.74 6.50 20.34
C GLY A 75 -9.57 7.61 19.70
N GLU A 76 -9.54 7.75 18.37
CA GLU A 76 -10.29 8.76 17.62
C GLU A 76 -11.58 8.16 17.02
N SER A 77 -12.73 8.48 17.61
CA SER A 77 -14.05 8.07 17.09
C SER A 77 -14.53 9.02 15.99
N ARG A 78 -14.02 8.85 14.77
CA ARG A 78 -14.36 9.68 13.60
C ARG A 78 -15.11 8.89 12.52
N ARG A 79 -16.27 9.41 12.12
CA ARG A 79 -17.14 8.79 11.11
C ARG A 79 -16.52 8.93 9.72
N MET A 80 -16.39 7.84 8.98
CA MET A 80 -15.86 7.86 7.61
C MET A 80 -16.82 8.57 6.66
N ASP A 81 -16.29 9.46 5.82
CA ASP A 81 -17.02 10.06 4.71
C ASP A 81 -16.61 9.38 3.39
N ILE A 82 -17.11 8.17 3.19
CA ILE A 82 -16.79 7.34 2.02
C ILE A 82 -17.21 8.05 0.72
N ALA A 83 -18.35 8.73 0.72
CA ALA A 83 -18.87 9.38 -0.47
C ALA A 83 -17.95 10.51 -0.96
N ASN A 84 -17.48 11.39 -0.06
CA ASN A 84 -16.51 12.43 -0.43
C ASN A 84 -15.12 11.85 -0.70
N ALA A 85 -14.69 10.81 0.02
CA ALA A 85 -13.43 10.14 -0.28
C ALA A 85 -13.40 9.58 -1.71
N LEU A 86 -14.48 8.94 -2.16
CA LEU A 86 -14.59 8.44 -3.52
C LEU A 86 -14.63 9.57 -4.56
N ARG A 87 -15.37 10.66 -4.30
CA ARG A 87 -15.35 11.85 -5.17
C ARG A 87 -13.96 12.45 -5.30
N PHE A 88 -13.23 12.55 -4.19
CA PHE A 88 -11.85 13.01 -4.20
C PHE A 88 -10.94 12.10 -5.03
N LEU A 89 -11.03 10.77 -4.83
CA LEU A 89 -10.25 9.79 -5.60
C LEU A 89 -10.53 9.85 -7.11
N GLN A 90 -11.77 10.16 -7.51
CA GLN A 90 -12.15 10.31 -8.91
C GLN A 90 -11.65 11.62 -9.55
N ALA A 91 -11.47 12.67 -8.75
CA ALA A 91 -11.12 14.01 -9.24
C ALA A 91 -9.63 14.37 -9.04
N THR A 92 -8.92 13.65 -8.18
CA THR A 92 -7.53 13.97 -7.83
C THR A 92 -6.58 13.77 -9.00
N ARG A 93 -5.62 14.68 -9.15
CA ARG A 93 -4.51 14.55 -10.12
C ARG A 93 -3.36 13.68 -9.61
N MET A 94 -3.47 13.19 -8.38
CA MET A 94 -2.48 12.27 -7.80
C MET A 94 -2.57 10.88 -8.41
N LEU A 95 -3.70 10.55 -9.06
CA LEU A 95 -3.93 9.31 -9.80
C LEU A 95 -4.22 9.62 -11.28
N PRO A 96 -3.78 8.77 -12.23
CA PRO A 96 -2.81 7.69 -12.03
C PRO A 96 -1.38 8.23 -11.82
N PHE A 97 -0.54 7.49 -11.11
CA PHE A 97 0.90 7.76 -11.01
C PHE A 97 1.70 6.57 -11.57
N ARG A 98 2.95 6.82 -11.97
CA ARG A 98 3.89 5.76 -12.35
C ARG A 98 4.58 5.24 -11.10
N ALA A 99 4.79 3.93 -11.02
CA ALA A 99 5.56 3.30 -9.96
C ALA A 99 6.70 2.48 -10.56
N ARG A 100 7.83 2.43 -9.86
CA ARG A 100 8.90 1.45 -10.13
C ARG A 100 8.73 0.27 -9.18
N ILE A 101 8.80 -0.94 -9.73
CA ILE A 101 8.78 -2.21 -8.98
C ILE A 101 9.99 -3.01 -9.47
N GLY A 102 10.90 -3.34 -8.57
CA GLY A 102 12.20 -3.95 -8.91
C GLY A 102 13.24 -3.00 -9.53
N GLY A 103 14.39 -3.55 -9.89
CA GLY A 103 15.52 -2.80 -10.45
C GLY A 103 16.24 -1.92 -9.43
N TYR A 104 16.22 -2.31 -8.15
CA TYR A 104 16.97 -1.65 -7.10
C TYR A 104 18.29 -2.38 -6.92
N HIS A 105 19.42 -1.67 -6.99
CA HIS A 105 20.75 -2.22 -6.70
C HIS A 105 21.22 -1.72 -5.34
N ALA A 106 22.04 -2.51 -4.65
CA ALA A 106 22.52 -2.17 -3.30
C ALA A 106 23.41 -0.91 -3.28
N ASP A 107 24.12 -0.66 -4.38
CA ASP A 107 25.12 0.40 -4.51
C ASP A 107 24.58 1.70 -5.11
N ASP A 108 23.33 1.70 -5.59
CA ASP A 108 22.70 2.89 -6.19
C ASP A 108 22.16 3.82 -5.09
N ASP A 109 22.46 5.11 -5.16
CA ASP A 109 21.77 6.11 -4.36
C ASP A 109 20.44 6.52 -5.02
N PHE A 110 19.33 6.11 -4.42
CA PHE A 110 17.98 6.44 -4.90
C PHE A 110 17.46 7.80 -4.38
N GLY A 111 18.21 8.50 -3.52
CA GLY A 111 17.80 9.79 -2.95
C GLY A 111 16.62 9.72 -1.98
N PHE A 112 16.23 8.52 -1.53
CA PHE A 112 15.21 8.34 -0.50
C PHE A 112 15.42 7.04 0.29
N LYS A 113 14.80 6.99 1.48
CA LYS A 113 14.68 5.77 2.28
C LYS A 113 13.22 5.44 2.53
N SER A 114 12.88 4.14 2.50
CA SER A 114 11.55 3.66 2.88
C SER A 114 11.60 3.17 4.32
N PHE A 115 10.88 3.85 5.23
CA PHE A 115 10.99 3.65 6.69
C PHE A 115 12.45 3.57 7.17
N GLY A 116 13.31 4.48 6.71
CA GLY A 116 14.72 4.56 7.12
C GLY A 116 15.65 3.48 6.53
N ARG A 117 15.15 2.59 5.67
CA ARG A 117 15.93 1.53 5.01
C ARG A 117 16.10 1.77 3.52
N HIS A 118 17.14 1.19 2.93
CA HIS A 118 17.46 1.35 1.51
C HIS A 118 16.41 0.65 0.63
N PRO A 119 16.06 1.20 -0.57
CA PRO A 119 15.09 0.55 -1.46
C PRO A 119 15.46 -0.89 -1.83
N TYR A 120 16.76 -1.19 -2.04
CA TYR A 120 17.25 -2.56 -2.25
C TYR A 120 16.82 -3.52 -1.13
N GLU A 121 16.91 -3.09 0.12
CA GLU A 121 16.58 -3.93 1.29
C GLU A 121 15.07 -4.05 1.53
N ARG A 122 14.29 -3.08 1.01
CA ARG A 122 12.85 -3.00 1.21
C ARG A 122 12.03 -3.47 0.01
N SER A 123 12.67 -3.67 -1.15
CA SER A 123 11.97 -4.00 -2.39
C SER A 123 11.29 -5.36 -2.37
N PHE A 124 11.67 -6.21 -1.42
CA PHE A 124 11.08 -7.53 -1.23
C PHE A 124 11.11 -7.90 0.25
N GLU A 125 9.98 -8.34 0.79
CA GLU A 125 9.85 -8.68 2.21
C GLU A 125 8.88 -9.85 2.42
N ILE A 126 9.24 -10.75 3.33
CA ILE A 126 8.32 -11.73 3.90
C ILE A 126 7.77 -11.12 5.19
N GLN A 127 6.49 -10.76 5.18
CA GLN A 127 5.84 -10.13 6.33
C GLN A 127 5.48 -11.17 7.39
N THR A 128 5.35 -10.72 8.64
CA THR A 128 4.93 -11.55 9.79
C THR A 128 3.53 -12.17 9.63
N THR A 129 2.73 -11.66 8.69
CA THR A 129 1.45 -12.23 8.28
C THR A 129 1.59 -13.39 7.28
N ASN A 130 2.81 -13.90 7.07
CA ASN A 130 3.16 -14.93 6.08
C ASN A 130 2.86 -14.50 4.63
N ALA A 131 2.82 -13.19 4.36
CA ALA A 131 2.65 -12.66 3.02
C ALA A 131 4.02 -12.28 2.43
N VAL A 132 4.27 -12.68 1.20
CA VAL A 132 5.40 -12.21 0.42
C VAL A 132 5.00 -10.94 -0.32
N VAL A 133 5.77 -9.87 -0.15
CA VAL A 133 5.46 -8.57 -0.73
C VAL A 133 6.64 -8.04 -1.52
N ALA A 134 6.42 -7.83 -2.82
CA ALA A 134 7.27 -6.99 -3.65
C ALA A 134 6.80 -5.53 -3.51
N MET A 135 7.73 -4.64 -3.14
CA MET A 135 7.43 -3.23 -2.92
C MET A 135 7.76 -2.40 -4.16
N GLY A 136 6.93 -1.40 -4.40
CA GLY A 136 7.16 -0.38 -5.42
C GLY A 136 6.88 1.01 -4.89
N TRP A 137 7.55 1.99 -5.49
CA TRP A 137 7.44 3.39 -5.08
C TRP A 137 7.05 4.28 -6.26
N PRO A 138 6.25 5.35 -6.03
CA PRO A 138 5.91 6.32 -7.06
C PRO A 138 7.15 7.02 -7.62
N VAL A 139 7.12 7.30 -8.93
CA VAL A 139 8.20 7.97 -9.66
C VAL A 139 7.67 9.05 -10.60
N ALA A 140 8.44 10.12 -10.77
CA ALA A 140 8.28 11.14 -11.79
C ALA A 140 9.61 11.30 -12.53
N GLY A 141 9.66 10.85 -13.78
CA GLY A 141 10.94 10.72 -14.49
C GLY A 141 11.83 9.67 -13.82
N SER A 142 13.04 10.06 -13.42
CA SER A 142 13.99 9.22 -12.67
C SER A 142 13.91 9.39 -11.15
N SER A 143 13.10 10.34 -10.65
CA SER A 143 13.03 10.68 -9.24
C SER A 143 11.85 9.99 -8.56
N PHE A 144 12.04 9.56 -7.31
CA PHE A 144 10.96 9.04 -6.48
C PHE A 144 10.15 10.19 -5.88
N THR A 145 8.85 9.95 -5.70
CA THR A 145 7.92 10.95 -5.17
C THR A 145 7.15 10.43 -3.96
N ASN A 146 6.60 11.36 -3.18
CA ASN A 146 5.73 11.04 -2.04
C ASN A 146 4.26 10.86 -2.45
N THR A 147 3.94 10.80 -3.75
CA THR A 147 2.55 10.88 -4.25
C THR A 147 1.59 9.89 -3.57
N LEU A 148 2.04 8.66 -3.26
CA LEU A 148 1.21 7.67 -2.55
C LEU A 148 1.07 7.98 -1.05
N ASP A 149 2.12 8.46 -0.38
CA ASP A 149 2.06 8.90 1.02
C ASP A 149 1.14 10.11 1.15
N ASP A 150 1.31 11.10 0.26
CA ASP A 150 0.49 12.30 0.20
C ASP A 150 -0.99 11.94 -0.07
N LEU A 151 -1.27 11.04 -1.03
CA LEU A 151 -2.63 10.61 -1.35
C LEU A 151 -3.33 10.00 -0.13
N ARG A 152 -2.61 9.12 0.58
CA ARG A 152 -3.12 8.47 1.79
C ARG A 152 -3.34 9.45 2.93
N ARG A 153 -2.54 10.51 3.03
CA ARG A 153 -2.71 11.57 4.03
C ARG A 153 -3.87 12.50 3.70
N GLU A 154 -4.05 12.86 2.43
CA GLU A 154 -5.18 13.67 1.99
C GLU A 154 -6.52 12.99 2.35
N LEU A 155 -6.59 11.66 2.26
CA LEU A 155 -7.79 10.90 2.63
C LEU A 155 -8.19 11.01 4.12
N LEU A 156 -7.28 11.44 5.00
CA LEU A 156 -7.58 11.71 6.41
C LEU A 156 -8.63 12.82 6.58
N GLN A 157 -8.74 13.76 5.63
CA GLN A 157 -9.78 14.80 5.67
C GLN A 157 -11.20 14.21 5.60
N PHE A 158 -11.34 12.98 5.07
CA PHE A 158 -12.58 12.20 5.01
C PHE A 158 -12.65 11.12 6.09
N ASN A 159 -11.79 11.22 7.11
CA ASN A 159 -11.66 10.26 8.21
C ASN A 159 -11.29 8.85 7.73
N VAL A 160 -10.53 8.76 6.64
CA VAL A 160 -9.96 7.49 6.13
C VAL A 160 -8.47 7.49 6.41
N LEU A 161 -8.04 6.73 7.41
CA LEU A 161 -6.63 6.58 7.77
C LEU A 161 -6.12 5.23 7.30
N HIS A 162 -5.01 5.22 6.56
CA HIS A 162 -4.31 3.99 6.18
C HIS A 162 -3.50 3.43 7.34
N LYS A 163 -3.36 2.09 7.42
CA LYS A 163 -2.58 1.40 8.46
C LYS A 163 -1.10 1.85 8.60
N TYR A 164 -0.52 2.42 7.54
CA TYR A 164 0.86 2.93 7.55
C TYR A 164 1.00 4.34 8.12
N HIS A 165 -0.11 4.99 8.46
CA HIS A 165 -0.13 6.32 9.09
C HIS A 165 -0.75 6.26 10.48
N THR A 166 -0.78 5.08 11.11
CA THR A 166 -1.13 4.92 12.53
C THR A 166 -0.09 5.56 13.45
N THR A 167 1.11 5.85 12.94
CA THR A 167 2.10 6.74 13.55
C THR A 167 2.34 7.95 12.63
N ASP A 168 2.81 9.07 13.19
CA ASP A 168 3.02 10.31 12.41
C ASP A 168 4.27 10.25 11.51
N GLN A 169 4.98 9.12 11.50
CA GLN A 169 6.16 8.90 10.67
C GLN A 169 5.78 8.90 9.19
N ARG A 170 6.61 9.53 8.35
CA ARG A 170 6.50 9.39 6.89
C ARG A 170 7.01 8.02 6.45
N SER A 171 6.28 7.39 5.54
CA SER A 171 6.67 6.07 5.00
C SER A 171 7.85 6.16 4.02
N ILE A 172 8.03 7.34 3.43
CA ILE A 172 9.14 7.74 2.55
C ILE A 172 9.77 9.01 3.10
N THR A 173 11.09 8.98 3.27
CA THR A 173 11.89 10.18 3.54
C THR A 173 12.76 10.44 2.32
N ILE A 174 12.44 11.49 1.57
CA ILE A 174 13.31 11.99 0.50
C ILE A 174 14.53 12.62 1.18
N CYS A 175 15.71 12.08 0.89
CA CYS A 175 16.96 12.61 1.38
C CYS A 175 17.31 13.79 0.47
N SER A 176 17.19 15.01 0.97
CA SER A 176 17.77 16.16 0.29
C SER A 176 19.28 16.04 0.34
N SER A 177 19.90 15.75 -0.79
CA SER A 177 21.34 15.92 -0.99
C SER A 177 21.66 17.41 -0.91
N PHE A 178 22.55 17.79 0.00
CA PHE A 178 23.17 19.13 0.04
C PHE A 178 24.24 19.24 -1.05
#